data_AF-A0A8C8YNG4-F1
#
_entry.id   AF-A0A8C8YNG4-F1
#
_cell.length_a   1.000
_cell.length_b   1.000
_cell.length_c   1.000
_cell.angle_alpha   90.00
_cell.angle_beta   90.00
_cell.angle_gamma   90.00
#
_symmetry.space_group_name_H-M   'P 1'
#
loop_
_entity.id
_entity.type
_entity.pdbx_description
1 polymer ?
#
loop_
_entity_poly.entity_id
_entity_poly.type
_entity_poly.pdbx_seq_one_letter_code
_entity_poly.pdbx_strand_id
1 'polypeptide(L)'
;MLILHYLGLDHIGHVSGPHSPLIGRKLSEMDSVLMRIHTALLSKERETLLPNLLVLCGDHGMSETGSHGASSTEEVNTPLILISSAFERKPGDMRHPKRVQQTDLAATLAIGLGLPIPKDSVGSLIFPVVEGKPMREQLRFLHLNTVQLSKLLQENVPSYEKDPGFEQFKVSEKMHGNWIKLYLEENNSEVLFNLGTKVLRQYLIALKTLSLSLSTQVAQYDIYSMMVGTAVVLEVLTLLLLSIPQALRRKAELDVPLSSPVFSLFFYLMFLVLSAIHIIGLLVPYQRCRTGPAKCSEAVRSGWCCVCVSSFIFM
;
A
#
# COMPACT_ATOMS: atom_id res chain seq x y z
N MET A 1 4.12 -12.39 16.61
CA MET A 1 4.85 -11.70 15.52
C MET A 1 5.86 -10.76 16.15
N LEU A 2 7.10 -10.74 15.67
CA LEU A 2 8.13 -9.79 16.09
C LEU A 2 8.57 -9.00 14.85
N ILE A 3 8.63 -7.68 14.96
CA ILE A 3 9.09 -6.79 13.90
C ILE A 3 10.37 -6.11 14.39
N LEU A 4 11.43 -6.19 13.59
CA LEU A 4 12.72 -5.57 13.87
C LEU A 4 13.05 -4.62 12.71
N HIS A 5 13.42 -3.39 13.03
CA HIS A 5 13.80 -2.37 12.06
C HIS A 5 15.21 -1.87 12.38
N TYR A 6 16.14 -1.99 11.43
CA TYR A 6 17.56 -1.69 11.61
C TYR A 6 17.97 -0.45 10.82
N LEU A 7 18.06 0.69 11.51
CA LEU A 7 18.41 2.00 10.90
C LEU A 7 19.89 2.16 10.53
N GLY A 8 20.78 1.34 11.08
CA GLY A 8 22.21 1.57 10.99
C GLY A 8 22.78 1.52 9.56
N LEU A 9 22.13 0.79 8.65
CA LEU A 9 22.56 0.73 7.25
C LEU A 9 22.22 2.02 6.50
N ASP A 10 21.00 2.54 6.69
CA ASP A 10 20.54 3.79 6.10
C ASP A 10 21.41 4.97 6.55
N HIS A 11 21.67 5.09 7.86
CA HIS A 11 22.51 6.16 8.38
C HIS A 11 23.94 6.16 7.82
N ILE A 12 24.58 4.99 7.68
CA ILE A 12 25.90 4.89 7.04
C ILE A 12 25.81 5.29 5.57
N GLY A 13 24.72 4.91 4.90
CA GLY A 13 24.43 5.28 3.52
C GLY A 13 24.35 6.79 3.30
N HIS A 14 23.59 7.51 4.13
CA HIS A 14 23.49 8.98 4.08
C HIS A 14 24.84 9.67 4.34
N VAL A 15 25.59 9.19 5.33
CA VAL A 15 26.83 9.85 5.76
C VAL A 15 27.99 9.59 4.81
N SER A 16 28.11 8.36 4.28
CA SER A 16 29.30 7.91 3.56
C SER A 16 29.06 7.47 2.12
N GLY A 17 27.80 7.41 1.68
CA GLY A 17 27.40 6.88 0.38
C GLY A 17 27.38 5.35 0.30
N PRO A 18 26.73 4.78 -0.74
CA PRO A 18 26.53 3.34 -0.91
C PRO A 18 27.83 2.56 -1.17
N HIS A 19 28.85 3.22 -1.72
CA HIS A 19 30.13 2.58 -2.06
C HIS A 19 31.16 2.63 -0.93
N SER A 20 30.79 3.15 0.24
CA SER A 20 31.69 3.21 1.39
C SER A 20 32.07 1.81 1.88
N PRO A 21 33.34 1.56 2.25
CA PRO A 21 33.75 0.30 2.86
C PRO A 21 33.01 0.01 4.19
N LEU A 22 32.40 1.03 4.81
CA LEU A 22 31.56 0.87 6.00
C LEU A 22 30.26 0.12 5.70
N ILE A 23 29.72 0.24 4.48
CA ILE A 23 28.51 -0.49 4.05
C ILE A 23 28.77 -1.99 4.11
N GLY A 24 29.89 -2.47 3.54
CA GLY A 24 30.24 -3.89 3.57
C GLY A 24 30.40 -4.44 5.01
N ARG A 25 31.01 -3.65 5.91
CA ARG A 25 31.11 -4.02 7.33
C ARG A 25 29.74 -4.10 7.99
N LYS A 26 28.85 -3.13 7.73
CA LYS A 26 27.50 -3.14 8.31
C LYS A 26 26.66 -4.29 7.77
N LEU A 27 26.76 -4.60 6.47
CA LEU A 27 26.08 -5.75 5.88
C LEU A 27 26.57 -7.07 6.49
N SER A 28 27.87 -7.21 6.79
CA SER A 28 28.42 -8.40 7.47
C SER A 28 27.90 -8.53 8.91
N GLU A 29 27.72 -7.41 9.61
CA GLU A 29 27.06 -7.39 10.93
C GLU A 29 25.59 -7.84 10.82
N MET A 30 24.85 -7.33 9.82
CA MET A 30 23.45 -7.71 9.61
C MET A 30 23.29 -9.18 9.21
N ASP A 31 24.20 -9.72 8.39
CA ASP A 31 24.25 -11.16 8.07
C ASP A 31 24.43 -12.00 9.34
N SER A 32 25.35 -11.59 10.23
CA SER A 32 25.56 -12.26 11.52
C SER A 32 24.32 -12.23 12.42
N VAL A 33 23.59 -11.10 12.43
CA VAL A 33 22.32 -10.96 13.16
C VAL A 33 21.25 -11.88 12.58
N LEU A 34 21.09 -11.89 11.26
CA LEU A 34 20.14 -12.77 10.56
C LEU A 34 20.43 -14.25 10.83
N MET A 35 21.71 -14.64 10.79
CA MET A 35 22.15 -16.00 11.11
C MET A 35 21.75 -16.39 12.54
N ARG A 36 22.01 -15.53 13.53
CA ARG A 36 21.63 -15.78 14.94
C ARG A 36 20.12 -15.95 15.11
N ILE A 37 19.32 -15.08 14.48
CA ILE A 37 17.86 -15.18 14.53
C ILE A 37 17.39 -16.48 13.88
N HIS A 38 17.89 -16.80 12.69
CA HIS A 38 17.54 -18.01 11.96
C HIS A 38 17.88 -19.28 12.75
N THR A 39 19.08 -19.38 13.33
CA THR A 39 19.47 -20.53 14.16
C THR A 39 18.60 -20.66 15.41
N ALA A 40 18.24 -19.55 16.05
CA ALA A 40 17.33 -19.57 17.21
C ALA A 40 15.92 -20.04 16.82
N LEU A 41 15.40 -19.58 15.67
CA LEU A 41 14.11 -20.04 15.14
C LEU A 41 14.12 -21.54 14.84
N LEU A 42 15.15 -22.05 14.15
CA LEU A 42 15.30 -23.49 13.86
C LEU A 42 15.40 -24.33 15.14
N SER A 43 16.06 -23.81 16.17
CA SER A 43 16.15 -24.51 17.46
C SER A 43 14.78 -24.62 18.12
N LYS A 44 13.99 -23.55 18.08
CA LYS A 44 12.63 -23.50 18.63
C LYS A 44 11.63 -24.34 17.84
N GLU A 45 11.80 -24.49 16.52
CA GLU A 45 10.95 -25.36 15.69
C GLU A 45 10.95 -26.81 16.17
N ARG A 46 12.01 -27.28 16.83
CA ARG A 46 12.06 -28.62 17.42
C ARG A 46 11.02 -28.83 18.53
N GLU A 47 10.55 -27.74 19.15
CA GLU A 47 9.60 -27.74 20.26
C GLU A 47 8.18 -27.34 19.82
N THR A 48 8.00 -26.84 18.59
CA THR A 48 6.72 -26.31 18.09
C THR A 48 6.22 -27.10 16.88
N LEU A 49 4.90 -27.30 16.77
CA LEU A 49 4.29 -28.05 15.66
C LEU A 49 4.25 -27.29 14.32
N LEU A 50 4.46 -25.97 14.33
CA LEU A 50 4.36 -25.13 13.14
C LEU A 50 5.72 -24.50 12.79
N PRO A 51 6.04 -24.38 11.49
CA PRO A 51 7.26 -23.73 11.04
C PRO A 51 7.21 -22.23 11.29
N ASN A 52 8.37 -21.62 11.55
CA ASN A 52 8.52 -20.17 11.64
C ASN A 52 8.72 -19.57 10.24
N LEU A 53 8.38 -18.29 10.11
CA LEU A 53 8.64 -17.49 8.91
C LEU A 53 9.50 -16.29 9.30
N LEU A 54 10.70 -16.21 8.72
CA LEU A 54 11.55 -15.04 8.78
C LEU A 54 11.42 -14.27 7.45
N VAL A 55 11.03 -13.01 7.56
CA VAL A 55 10.86 -12.07 6.43
C VAL A 55 11.95 -11.02 6.54
N LEU A 56 12.78 -10.92 5.50
CA LEU A 56 13.74 -9.83 5.34
C LEU A 56 13.30 -8.98 4.16
N CYS A 57 13.07 -7.69 4.40
CA CYS A 57 12.72 -6.73 3.36
C CYS A 57 13.39 -5.38 3.62
N GLY A 58 13.68 -4.64 2.55
CA GLY A 58 13.97 -3.21 2.62
C GLY A 58 12.68 -2.39 2.47
N ASP A 59 12.61 -1.27 3.16
CA ASP A 59 11.59 -0.23 2.98
C ASP A 59 11.91 0.64 1.76
N HIS A 60 13.17 1.02 1.58
CA HIS A 60 13.68 1.67 0.37
C HIS A 60 15.12 1.27 0.07
N GLY A 61 15.55 1.56 -1.16
CA GLY A 61 16.95 1.56 -1.54
C GLY A 61 17.54 2.98 -1.40
N MET A 62 18.62 3.24 -2.12
CA MET A 62 19.36 4.49 -1.99
C MET A 62 20.05 4.86 -3.31
N SER A 63 20.15 6.16 -3.58
CA SER A 63 20.86 6.70 -4.73
C SER A 63 22.38 6.59 -4.56
N GLU A 64 23.10 6.80 -5.66
CA GLU A 64 24.57 6.85 -5.70
C GLU A 64 25.18 7.89 -4.73
N THR A 65 24.43 8.94 -4.38
CA THR A 65 24.88 9.99 -3.44
C THR A 65 24.49 9.73 -2.00
N GLY A 66 23.88 8.58 -1.71
CA GLY A 66 23.44 8.26 -0.35
C GLY A 66 22.07 8.80 0.03
N SER A 67 21.31 9.38 -0.92
CA SER A 67 19.97 9.92 -0.66
C SER A 67 18.89 8.89 -1.03
N HIS A 68 17.65 9.09 -0.58
CA HIS A 68 16.50 8.32 -1.05
C HIS A 68 15.24 9.21 -1.14
N GLY A 69 14.12 8.64 -1.58
CA GLY A 69 12.82 9.32 -1.66
C GLY A 69 12.43 9.78 -3.08
N ALA A 70 13.28 9.54 -4.08
CA ALA A 70 12.92 9.67 -5.48
C ALA A 70 12.51 8.30 -6.08
N SER A 71 12.47 8.22 -7.41
CA SER A 71 11.94 7.09 -8.17
C SER A 71 12.99 6.34 -8.99
N SER A 72 14.28 6.53 -8.69
CA SER A 72 15.34 5.78 -9.36
C SER A 72 15.22 4.28 -9.09
N THR A 73 15.82 3.48 -9.99
CA THR A 73 15.75 2.02 -9.91
C THR A 73 16.42 1.51 -8.63
N GLU A 74 17.48 2.18 -8.20
CA GLU A 74 18.28 1.89 -7.02
C GLU A 74 17.54 2.27 -5.73
N GLU A 75 16.68 3.29 -5.77
CA GLU A 75 15.86 3.73 -4.62
C GLU A 75 14.61 2.88 -4.42
N VAL A 76 13.98 2.38 -5.50
CA VAL A 76 12.71 1.64 -5.39
C VAL A 76 12.88 0.12 -5.35
N ASN A 77 14.01 -0.41 -5.83
CA ASN A 77 14.24 -1.85 -5.78
C ASN A 77 14.90 -2.25 -4.47
N THR A 78 14.14 -2.98 -3.66
CA THR A 78 14.61 -3.53 -2.40
C THR A 78 14.57 -5.06 -2.43
N PRO A 79 15.44 -5.74 -1.67
CA PRO A 79 15.36 -7.18 -1.54
C PRO A 79 14.13 -7.58 -0.72
N LEU A 80 13.48 -8.68 -1.09
CA LEU A 80 12.53 -9.41 -0.26
C LEU A 80 12.96 -10.88 -0.21
N ILE A 81 13.20 -11.40 0.99
CA ILE A 81 13.58 -12.78 1.23
C ILE A 81 12.64 -13.38 2.27
N LEU A 82 12.03 -14.51 1.91
CA LEU A 82 11.19 -15.30 2.79
C LEU A 82 11.93 -16.59 3.13
N ILE A 83 12.12 -16.84 4.42
CA ILE A 83 12.88 -17.99 4.93
C ILE A 83 11.98 -18.77 5.90
N SER A 84 11.78 -20.05 5.60
CA SER A 84 11.00 -20.97 6.43
C SER A 84 11.42 -22.40 6.12
N SER A 85 11.37 -23.29 7.12
CA SER A 85 11.52 -24.74 6.92
C SER A 85 10.38 -25.34 6.08
N ALA A 86 9.25 -24.63 5.94
CA ALA A 86 8.14 -25.01 5.07
C ALA A 86 8.43 -24.85 3.57
N PHE A 87 9.46 -24.09 3.21
CA PHE A 87 9.82 -23.88 1.80
C PHE A 87 10.73 -24.99 1.32
N GLU A 88 10.16 -25.93 0.57
CA GLU A 88 10.94 -26.98 -0.09
C GLU A 88 11.92 -26.37 -1.10
N ARG A 89 13.19 -26.77 -1.03
CA ARG A 89 14.21 -26.51 -2.04
C ARG A 89 14.77 -27.83 -2.53
N LYS A 90 14.74 -28.03 -3.85
CA LYS A 90 15.42 -29.18 -4.46
C LYS A 90 16.92 -28.86 -4.55
N PRO A 91 17.82 -29.83 -4.31
CA PRO A 91 19.24 -29.64 -4.56
C PRO A 91 19.45 -29.16 -6.01
N GLY A 92 20.16 -28.03 -6.19
CA GLY A 92 20.35 -27.41 -7.51
C GLY A 92 19.22 -26.49 -7.99
N ASP A 93 18.19 -26.22 -7.19
CA ASP A 93 17.12 -25.27 -7.51
C ASP A 93 17.66 -23.82 -7.51
N MET A 94 18.10 -23.35 -8.68
CA MET A 94 18.46 -21.94 -8.91
C MET A 94 17.21 -21.12 -9.18
N ARG A 95 16.63 -20.56 -8.11
CA ARG A 95 15.52 -19.60 -8.24
C ARG A 95 16.05 -18.24 -8.66
N HIS A 96 15.60 -17.79 -9.81
CA HIS A 96 15.85 -16.43 -10.26
C HIS A 96 14.97 -15.47 -9.44
N PRO A 97 15.51 -14.35 -8.94
CA PRO A 97 14.71 -13.33 -8.28
C PRO A 97 13.56 -12.88 -9.18
N LYS A 98 12.34 -12.91 -8.64
CA LYS A 98 11.16 -12.35 -9.31
C LYS A 98 10.89 -10.97 -8.73
N ARG A 99 10.57 -10.01 -9.59
CA ARG A 99 10.07 -8.70 -9.14
C ARG A 99 8.65 -8.86 -8.62
N VAL A 100 8.41 -8.28 -7.46
CA VAL A 100 7.11 -8.20 -6.78
C VAL A 100 6.94 -6.79 -6.22
N GLN A 101 5.71 -6.38 -5.92
CA GLN A 101 5.47 -5.08 -5.29
C GLN A 101 5.59 -5.23 -3.77
N GLN A 102 6.12 -4.21 -3.08
CA GLN A 102 6.13 -4.22 -1.60
C GLN A 102 4.71 -4.33 -1.02
N THR A 103 3.70 -3.79 -1.71
CA THR A 103 2.28 -3.89 -1.35
C THR A 103 1.75 -5.32 -1.33
N ASP A 104 2.37 -6.25 -2.08
CA ASP A 104 1.99 -7.66 -2.14
C ASP A 104 2.27 -8.42 -0.83
N LEU A 105 3.18 -7.90 0.00
CA LEU A 105 3.64 -8.56 1.23
C LEU A 105 2.51 -8.72 2.25
N ALA A 106 1.69 -7.68 2.45
CA ALA A 106 0.63 -7.70 3.46
C ALA A 106 -0.43 -8.77 3.17
N ALA A 107 -0.90 -8.85 1.92
CA ALA A 107 -1.87 -9.87 1.49
C ALA A 107 -1.27 -11.28 1.58
N THR A 108 0.00 -11.43 1.21
CA THR A 108 0.71 -12.72 1.26
C THR A 108 0.88 -13.23 2.70
N LEU A 109 1.28 -12.36 3.63
CA LEU A 109 1.42 -12.72 5.04
C LEU A 109 0.08 -13.03 5.69
N ALA A 110 -0.97 -12.27 5.37
CA ALA A 110 -2.31 -12.56 5.88
C ALA A 110 -2.77 -13.96 5.48
N ILE A 111 -2.63 -14.32 4.20
CA ILE A 111 -2.94 -15.66 3.70
C ILE A 111 -2.09 -16.73 4.39
N GLY A 112 -0.77 -16.52 4.46
CA GLY A 112 0.15 -17.49 5.05
C GLY A 112 -0.08 -17.76 6.54
N LEU A 113 -0.53 -16.73 7.28
CA LEU A 113 -0.84 -16.81 8.71
C LEU A 113 -2.31 -17.19 9.01
N GLY A 114 -3.14 -17.39 7.98
CA GLY A 114 -4.57 -17.65 8.16
C GLY A 114 -5.35 -16.46 8.75
N LEU A 115 -4.86 -15.24 8.54
CA LEU A 115 -5.46 -13.98 8.99
C LEU A 115 -6.32 -13.34 7.89
N PRO A 116 -7.27 -12.46 8.25
CA PRO A 116 -7.96 -11.63 7.27
C PRO A 116 -6.96 -10.72 6.53
N ILE A 117 -7.11 -10.62 5.21
CA ILE A 117 -6.35 -9.65 4.40
C ILE A 117 -6.75 -8.24 4.86
N PRO A 118 -5.79 -7.32 5.12
CA PRO A 118 -6.10 -5.95 5.53
C PRO A 118 -7.07 -5.29 4.57
N LYS A 119 -8.08 -4.58 5.10
CA LYS A 119 -9.22 -4.07 4.32
C LYS A 119 -8.77 -3.25 3.10
N ASP A 120 -7.83 -2.34 3.32
CA ASP A 120 -7.34 -1.39 2.32
C ASP A 120 -6.12 -1.91 1.53
N SER A 121 -5.78 -3.20 1.69
CA SER A 121 -4.68 -3.81 0.93
C SER A 121 -5.03 -3.84 -0.56
N VAL A 122 -4.17 -3.25 -1.39
CA VAL A 122 -4.22 -3.39 -2.85
C VAL A 122 -3.29 -4.50 -3.36
N GLY A 123 -2.59 -5.18 -2.46
CA GLY A 123 -1.60 -6.21 -2.77
C GLY A 123 -2.18 -7.48 -3.38
N SER A 124 -1.40 -8.08 -4.27
CA SER A 124 -1.65 -9.39 -4.86
C SER A 124 -0.83 -10.48 -4.15
N LEU A 125 -1.36 -11.70 -4.06
CA LEU A 125 -0.67 -12.83 -3.46
C LEU A 125 0.61 -13.15 -4.25
N ILE A 126 1.75 -13.20 -3.56
CA ILE A 126 3.02 -13.70 -4.13
C ILE A 126 2.89 -15.22 -4.29
N PHE A 127 2.35 -15.63 -5.44
CA PHE A 127 1.99 -17.02 -5.72
C PHE A 127 3.09 -18.07 -5.45
N PRO A 128 4.39 -17.81 -5.74
CA PRO A 128 5.45 -18.77 -5.40
C PRO A 128 5.49 -19.23 -3.93
N VAL A 129 4.92 -18.46 -3.01
CA VAL A 129 4.83 -18.83 -1.58
C VAL A 129 3.88 -20.01 -1.35
N VAL A 130 2.87 -20.19 -2.22
CA VAL A 130 1.84 -21.24 -2.10
C VAL A 130 1.91 -22.29 -3.22
N GLU A 131 2.86 -22.18 -4.13
CA GLU A 131 2.99 -23.05 -5.31
C GLU A 131 3.15 -24.55 -4.95
N GLY A 132 3.73 -24.85 -3.79
CA GLY A 132 3.86 -26.21 -3.26
C GLY A 132 2.59 -26.78 -2.61
N LYS A 133 1.54 -25.98 -2.43
CA LYS A 133 0.28 -26.43 -1.78
C LYS A 133 -0.60 -27.23 -2.75
N PRO A 134 -1.55 -28.06 -2.27
CA PRO A 134 -2.53 -28.70 -3.13
C PRO A 134 -3.31 -27.69 -3.97
N MET A 135 -3.68 -28.04 -5.21
CA MET A 135 -4.42 -27.18 -6.14
C MET A 135 -5.65 -26.51 -5.49
N ARG A 136 -6.40 -27.27 -4.67
CA ARG A 136 -7.57 -26.74 -3.94
C ARG A 136 -7.21 -25.57 -3.02
N GLU A 137 -6.09 -25.66 -2.30
CA GLU A 137 -5.62 -24.59 -1.42
C GLU A 137 -5.13 -23.39 -2.22
N GLN A 138 -4.37 -23.63 -3.29
CA GLN A 138 -3.91 -22.57 -4.19
C GLN A 138 -5.09 -21.76 -4.74
N LEU A 139 -6.11 -22.44 -5.28
CA LEU A 139 -7.31 -21.78 -5.81
C LEU A 139 -8.11 -21.07 -4.72
N ARG A 140 -8.18 -21.62 -3.50
CA ARG A 140 -8.81 -20.97 -2.36
C ARG A 140 -8.10 -19.67 -1.99
N PHE A 141 -6.76 -19.67 -1.89
CA PHE A 141 -5.99 -18.48 -1.53
C PHE A 141 -6.09 -17.38 -2.58
N LEU A 142 -5.99 -17.76 -3.86
CA LEU A 142 -6.20 -16.85 -4.98
C LEU A 142 -7.60 -16.24 -4.92
N HIS A 143 -8.63 -17.06 -4.76
CA HIS A 143 -10.01 -16.62 -4.64
C HIS A 143 -10.21 -15.63 -3.48
N LEU A 144 -9.67 -15.91 -2.29
CA LEU A 144 -9.78 -15.03 -1.12
C LEU A 144 -9.19 -13.64 -1.39
N ASN A 145 -8.00 -13.57 -1.99
CA ASN A 145 -7.38 -12.29 -2.34
C ASN A 145 -8.15 -11.57 -3.45
N THR A 146 -8.63 -12.29 -4.48
CA THR A 146 -9.39 -11.66 -5.57
C THR A 146 -10.74 -11.11 -5.07
N VAL A 147 -11.40 -11.81 -4.15
CA VAL A 147 -12.63 -11.32 -3.50
C VAL A 147 -12.36 -10.07 -2.67
N GLN A 148 -11.24 -10.01 -1.95
CA GLN A 148 -10.90 -8.80 -1.18
C GLN A 148 -10.67 -7.61 -2.13
N LEU A 149 -9.88 -7.78 -3.20
CA LEU A 149 -9.63 -6.70 -4.16
C LEU A 149 -10.92 -6.30 -4.91
N SER A 150 -11.77 -7.26 -5.27
CA SER A 150 -13.02 -6.93 -5.96
C SER A 150 -14.01 -6.19 -5.06
N LYS A 151 -14.03 -6.48 -3.75
CA LYS A 151 -14.79 -5.70 -2.76
C LYS A 151 -14.21 -4.30 -2.60
N LEU A 152 -12.89 -4.18 -2.50
CA LEU A 152 -12.23 -2.88 -2.40
C LEU A 152 -12.51 -2.01 -3.63
N LEU A 153 -12.54 -2.62 -4.82
CA LEU A 153 -12.91 -1.95 -6.07
C LEU A 153 -14.37 -1.46 -6.04
N GLN A 154 -15.29 -2.32 -5.63
CA GLN A 154 -16.72 -1.97 -5.47
C GLN A 154 -16.95 -0.80 -4.51
N GLU A 155 -16.17 -0.73 -3.43
CA GLU A 155 -16.30 0.33 -2.43
C GLU A 155 -15.75 1.68 -2.92
N ASN A 156 -14.78 1.69 -3.83
CA ASN A 156 -14.01 2.90 -4.15
C ASN A 156 -14.13 3.36 -5.62
N VAL A 157 -14.59 2.52 -6.54
CA VAL A 157 -14.62 2.83 -7.98
C VAL A 157 -16.06 2.87 -8.51
N PRO A 158 -16.53 4.03 -8.98
CA PRO A 158 -17.82 4.12 -9.69
C PRO A 158 -17.78 3.31 -10.98
N SER A 159 -18.88 2.61 -11.32
CA SER A 159 -18.95 1.73 -12.50
C SER A 159 -17.89 0.61 -12.51
N TYR A 160 -17.52 0.09 -11.34
CA TYR A 160 -16.57 -1.02 -11.18
C TYR A 160 -16.92 -2.24 -12.04
N GLU A 161 -18.20 -2.40 -12.43
CA GLU A 161 -18.66 -3.49 -13.29
C GLU A 161 -17.99 -3.49 -14.67
N LYS A 162 -17.49 -2.34 -15.12
CA LYS A 162 -16.77 -2.18 -16.40
C LYS A 162 -15.26 -2.37 -16.26
N ASP A 163 -14.75 -2.58 -15.04
CA ASP A 163 -13.33 -2.79 -14.82
C ASP A 163 -12.92 -4.18 -15.35
N PRO A 164 -11.87 -4.27 -16.18
CA PRO A 164 -11.44 -5.54 -16.76
C PRO A 164 -11.02 -6.57 -15.71
N GLY A 165 -10.47 -6.12 -14.58
CA GLY A 165 -10.12 -7.00 -13.46
C GLY A 165 -11.36 -7.58 -12.78
N PHE A 166 -12.44 -6.80 -12.68
CA PHE A 166 -13.72 -7.28 -12.15
C PHE A 166 -14.39 -8.30 -13.08
N GLU A 167 -14.41 -8.06 -14.39
CA GLU A 167 -14.91 -9.03 -15.37
C GLU A 167 -14.12 -10.34 -15.32
N GLN A 168 -12.78 -10.26 -15.28
CA GLN A 168 -11.90 -11.42 -15.13
C GLN A 168 -12.15 -12.17 -13.82
N PHE A 169 -12.41 -11.46 -12.72
CA PHE A 169 -12.79 -12.08 -11.45
C PHE A 169 -14.09 -12.87 -11.57
N LYS A 170 -15.14 -12.31 -12.18
CA LYS A 170 -16.43 -13.02 -12.37
C LYS A 170 -16.28 -14.27 -13.22
N VAL A 171 -15.47 -14.22 -14.28
CA VAL A 171 -15.13 -15.39 -15.10
C VAL A 171 -14.38 -16.44 -14.27
N SER A 172 -13.36 -16.01 -13.52
CA SER A 172 -12.55 -16.89 -12.67
C SER A 172 -13.39 -17.58 -11.60
N GLU A 173 -14.29 -16.84 -10.94
CA GLU A 173 -15.21 -17.37 -9.92
C GLU A 173 -16.16 -18.42 -10.49
N LYS A 174 -16.74 -18.18 -11.67
CA LYS A 174 -17.59 -19.17 -12.37
C LYS A 174 -16.81 -20.43 -12.73
N MET A 175 -15.59 -20.28 -13.26
CA MET A 175 -14.73 -21.42 -13.58
C MET A 175 -14.31 -22.21 -12.34
N HIS A 176 -14.02 -21.52 -11.24
CA HIS A 176 -13.70 -22.14 -9.96
C HIS A 176 -14.90 -22.92 -9.40
N GLY A 177 -16.11 -22.38 -9.48
CA GLY A 177 -17.33 -23.09 -9.10
C GLY A 177 -17.52 -24.39 -9.90
N ASN A 178 -17.27 -24.37 -11.21
CA ASN A 178 -17.29 -25.58 -12.05
C ASN A 178 -16.19 -26.57 -11.65
N TRP A 179 -15.00 -26.08 -11.34
CA TRP A 179 -13.90 -26.92 -10.85
C TRP A 179 -14.23 -27.59 -9.52
N ILE A 180 -14.88 -26.88 -8.58
CA ILE A 180 -15.32 -27.46 -7.30
C ILE A 180 -16.36 -28.55 -7.52
N LYS A 181 -17.34 -28.36 -8.42
CA LYS A 181 -18.32 -29.40 -8.75
C LYS A 181 -17.64 -30.67 -9.25
N LEU A 182 -16.75 -30.53 -10.23
CA LEU A 182 -15.96 -31.65 -10.76
C LEU A 182 -15.06 -32.31 -9.71
N TYR A 183 -14.49 -31.52 -8.79
CA TYR A 183 -13.69 -32.02 -7.68
C TYR A 183 -14.52 -32.89 -6.72
N LEU A 184 -15.80 -32.57 -6.51
CA LEU A 184 -16.71 -33.28 -5.60
C LEU A 184 -17.38 -34.50 -6.25
N GLU A 185 -17.64 -34.46 -7.55
CA GLU A 185 -18.38 -35.49 -8.29
C GLU A 185 -17.52 -36.72 -8.67
N GLU A 186 -16.25 -36.79 -8.23
CA GLU A 186 -15.23 -37.80 -8.57
C GLU A 186 -15.15 -38.11 -10.07
N ASN A 187 -14.38 -37.35 -10.86
CA ASN A 187 -14.04 -37.82 -12.20
C ASN A 187 -12.80 -37.19 -12.86
N ASN A 188 -11.89 -38.08 -13.25
CA ASN A 188 -10.69 -37.88 -14.08
C ASN A 188 -9.68 -36.81 -13.60
N SER A 189 -8.55 -37.27 -13.03
CA SER A 189 -7.46 -36.41 -12.53
C SER A 189 -6.90 -35.47 -13.58
N GLU A 190 -6.91 -35.87 -14.87
CA GLU A 190 -6.35 -35.05 -15.94
C GLU A 190 -7.24 -33.84 -16.27
N VAL A 191 -8.55 -34.06 -16.45
CA VAL A 191 -9.50 -32.98 -16.74
C VAL A 191 -9.57 -31.99 -15.58
N LEU A 192 -9.62 -32.53 -14.35
CA LEU A 192 -9.62 -31.74 -13.12
C LEU A 192 -8.34 -30.89 -12.98
N PHE A 193 -7.17 -31.47 -13.26
CA PHE A 193 -5.88 -30.77 -13.22
C PHE A 193 -5.78 -29.68 -14.30
N ASN A 194 -6.20 -30.00 -15.53
CA ASN A 194 -6.18 -29.06 -16.65
C ASN A 194 -7.11 -27.87 -16.41
N LEU A 195 -8.32 -28.13 -15.90
CA LEU A 195 -9.25 -27.05 -15.53
C LEU A 195 -8.68 -26.24 -14.36
N GLY A 196 -8.15 -26.89 -13.32
CA GLY A 196 -7.55 -26.21 -12.16
C GLY A 196 -6.41 -25.27 -12.57
N THR A 197 -5.54 -25.72 -13.47
CA THR A 197 -4.46 -24.90 -14.05
C THR A 197 -5.00 -23.70 -14.83
N LYS A 198 -6.11 -23.86 -15.55
CA LYS A 198 -6.79 -22.74 -16.23
C LYS A 198 -7.39 -21.74 -15.23
N VAL A 199 -8.08 -22.23 -14.19
CA VAL A 199 -8.67 -21.37 -13.13
C VAL A 199 -7.57 -20.59 -12.42
N LEU A 200 -6.47 -21.25 -12.06
CA LEU A 200 -5.31 -20.65 -11.42
C LEU A 200 -4.74 -19.50 -12.25
N ARG A 201 -4.48 -19.74 -13.54
CA ARG A 201 -3.99 -18.69 -14.46
C ARG A 201 -4.96 -17.52 -14.57
N GLN A 202 -6.26 -17.80 -14.64
CA GLN A 202 -7.29 -16.76 -14.70
C GLN A 202 -7.31 -15.90 -13.43
N TYR A 203 -7.22 -16.50 -12.24
CA TYR A 203 -7.12 -15.74 -11.00
C TYR A 203 -5.85 -14.91 -10.90
N LEU A 204 -4.69 -15.42 -11.33
CA LEU A 204 -3.45 -14.64 -11.33
C LEU A 204 -3.55 -13.40 -12.23
N ILE A 205 -4.20 -13.54 -13.39
CA ILE A 205 -4.47 -12.42 -14.30
C ILE A 205 -5.44 -11.43 -13.63
N ALA A 206 -6.57 -11.92 -13.08
CA ALA A 206 -7.56 -11.09 -12.41
C ALA A 206 -6.98 -10.30 -11.23
N LEU A 207 -6.17 -10.96 -10.38
CA LEU A 207 -5.49 -10.33 -9.25
C LEU A 207 -4.56 -9.21 -9.69
N LYS A 208 -3.73 -9.46 -10.71
CA LYS A 208 -2.80 -8.46 -11.23
C LYS A 208 -3.53 -7.25 -11.80
N THR A 209 -4.59 -7.48 -12.59
CA THR A 209 -5.40 -6.41 -13.17
C THR A 209 -6.11 -5.60 -12.10
N LEU A 210 -6.78 -6.24 -11.14
CA LEU A 210 -7.45 -5.56 -10.03
C LEU A 210 -6.48 -4.75 -9.17
N SER A 211 -5.35 -5.33 -8.80
CA SER A 211 -4.31 -4.65 -8.01
C SER A 211 -3.79 -3.41 -8.73
N LEU A 212 -3.59 -3.50 -10.06
CA LEU A 212 -3.17 -2.36 -10.89
C LEU A 212 -4.26 -1.29 -10.97
N SER A 213 -5.51 -1.66 -11.24
CA SER A 213 -6.64 -0.72 -11.25
C SER A 213 -6.78 0.00 -9.91
N LEU A 214 -6.68 -0.72 -8.79
CA LEU A 214 -6.76 -0.12 -7.45
C LEU A 214 -5.57 0.78 -7.13
N SER A 215 -4.35 0.37 -7.50
CA SER A 215 -3.13 1.16 -7.25
C SER A 215 -3.16 2.49 -8.01
N THR A 216 -3.73 2.52 -9.21
CA THR A 216 -3.88 3.77 -9.98
C THR A 216 -4.93 4.71 -9.37
N GLN A 217 -5.95 4.17 -8.70
CA GLN A 217 -6.96 4.97 -7.99
C GLN A 217 -6.44 5.59 -6.70
N VAL A 218 -5.65 4.84 -5.91
CA VAL A 218 -5.00 5.36 -4.70
C VAL A 218 -4.04 6.52 -5.00
N ALA A 219 -3.48 6.55 -6.22
CA ALA A 219 -2.60 7.63 -6.67
C ALA A 219 -3.33 8.87 -7.21
N GLN A 220 -4.67 8.93 -7.20
CA GLN A 220 -5.40 10.12 -7.62
C GLN A 220 -5.46 11.16 -6.51
N TYR A 221 -4.63 12.18 -6.64
CA TYR A 221 -4.66 13.36 -5.78
C TYR A 221 -5.83 14.27 -6.16
N ASP A 222 -6.49 14.87 -5.16
CA ASP A 222 -7.42 15.98 -5.40
C ASP A 222 -6.63 17.24 -5.79
N ILE A 223 -6.31 17.35 -7.07
CA ILE A 223 -5.54 18.45 -7.65
C ILE A 223 -6.19 19.79 -7.33
N TYR A 224 -7.53 19.87 -7.28
CA TYR A 224 -8.23 21.10 -6.96
C TYR A 224 -7.94 21.55 -5.53
N SER A 225 -8.14 20.66 -4.55
CA SER A 225 -7.84 20.96 -3.15
C SER A 225 -6.35 21.28 -2.93
N MET A 226 -5.44 20.58 -3.63
CA MET A 226 -4.00 20.90 -3.58
C MET A 226 -3.69 22.29 -4.15
N MET A 227 -4.29 22.69 -5.27
CA MET A 227 -4.10 24.01 -5.86
C MET A 227 -4.60 25.12 -4.95
N VAL A 228 -5.79 24.95 -4.34
CA VAL A 228 -6.35 25.90 -3.38
C VAL A 228 -5.43 26.01 -2.16
N GLY A 229 -5.00 24.89 -1.59
CA GLY A 229 -4.06 24.88 -0.46
C GLY A 229 -2.74 25.58 -0.80
N THR A 230 -2.20 25.35 -2.00
CA THR A 230 -0.96 25.99 -2.47
C THR A 230 -1.13 27.51 -2.60
N ALA A 231 -2.26 27.98 -3.14
CA ALA A 231 -2.54 29.41 -3.26
C ALA A 231 -2.61 30.09 -1.89
N VAL A 232 -3.29 29.48 -0.91
CA VAL A 232 -3.38 29.99 0.47
C VAL A 232 -1.99 30.06 1.12
N VAL A 233 -1.15 29.03 0.96
CA VAL A 233 0.21 29.02 1.52
C VAL A 233 1.07 30.13 0.91
N LEU A 234 0.99 30.34 -0.42
CA LEU A 234 1.73 31.42 -1.09
C LEU A 234 1.27 32.82 -0.65
N GLU A 235 -0.02 33.00 -0.44
CA GLU A 235 -0.58 34.26 0.07
C GLU A 235 -0.09 34.56 1.49
N VAL A 236 -0.17 33.57 2.39
CA VAL A 236 0.34 33.71 3.77
C VAL A 236 1.84 33.98 3.78
N LEU A 237 2.62 33.28 2.95
CA LEU A 237 4.06 33.50 2.83
C LEU A 237 4.39 34.91 2.34
N THR A 238 3.62 35.42 1.37
CA THR A 238 3.78 36.78 0.85
C THR A 238 3.49 37.81 1.94
N LEU A 239 2.41 37.64 2.70
CA LEU A 239 2.08 38.52 3.83
C LEU A 239 3.15 38.49 4.91
N LEU A 240 3.69 37.31 5.23
CA LEU A 240 4.79 37.16 6.19
C LEU A 240 6.04 37.93 5.73
N LEU A 241 6.46 37.74 4.47
CA LEU A 241 7.62 38.42 3.89
C LEU A 241 7.46 39.94 3.86
N LEU A 242 6.24 40.45 3.61
CA LEU A 242 5.95 41.89 3.66
C LEU A 242 5.96 42.45 5.09
N SER A 243 5.62 41.62 6.09
CA SER A 243 5.53 42.04 7.50
C SER A 243 6.87 41.98 8.25
N ILE A 244 7.80 41.11 7.85
CA ILE A 244 9.12 40.93 8.49
C ILE A 244 9.96 42.23 8.55
N PRO A 245 10.07 43.05 7.48
CA PRO A 245 10.81 44.31 7.52
C PRO A 245 10.26 45.33 8.53
N GLN A 246 8.94 45.28 8.80
CA GLN A 246 8.28 46.15 9.78
C GLN A 246 8.53 45.65 11.21
N ALA A 247 8.50 44.33 11.42
CA ALA A 247 8.77 43.71 12.72
C ALA A 247 10.24 43.81 13.17
N LEU A 248 11.19 43.91 12.24
CA LEU A 248 12.64 43.98 12.54
C LEU A 248 13.19 45.42 12.74
N ARG A 249 12.37 46.47 12.57
CA ARG A 249 12.77 47.86 12.87
C ARG A 249 12.72 48.12 14.38
N ARG A 250 13.77 48.74 14.94
CA ARG A 250 13.91 49.12 16.38
C ARG A 250 12.83 50.09 16.92
N LYS A 251 11.89 50.57 16.10
CA LYS A 251 10.68 51.34 16.46
C LYS A 251 9.47 50.71 15.74
N ALA A 252 9.11 49.49 16.11
CA ALA A 252 7.94 48.84 15.52
C ALA A 252 6.66 49.38 16.18
N GLU A 253 6.08 50.45 15.61
CA GLU A 253 4.63 50.65 15.66
C GLU A 253 4.06 49.95 14.42
N LEU A 254 3.26 48.91 14.65
CA LEU A 254 2.61 48.15 13.58
C LEU A 254 1.42 48.96 13.03
N ASP A 255 1.71 49.99 12.24
CA ASP A 255 0.72 50.57 11.36
C ASP A 255 0.65 49.71 10.10
N VAL A 256 -0.19 48.68 10.14
CA VAL A 256 -0.63 48.00 8.91
C VAL A 256 -1.34 49.08 8.10
N PRO A 257 -0.80 49.53 6.95
CA PRO A 257 -1.56 50.44 6.11
C PRO A 257 -2.71 49.60 5.58
N LEU A 258 -3.88 49.72 6.22
CA LEU A 258 -5.15 49.36 5.62
C LEU A 258 -5.29 50.28 4.41
N SER A 259 -4.64 49.91 3.30
CA SER A 259 -4.97 50.42 1.99
C SER A 259 -6.50 50.32 1.90
N SER A 260 -7.13 51.49 1.70
CA SER A 260 -8.57 51.78 1.62
C SER A 260 -9.51 50.65 2.10
N PRO A 261 -10.53 50.90 2.95
CA PRO A 261 -11.50 49.87 3.36
C PRO A 261 -12.09 49.05 2.19
N VAL A 262 -12.04 49.60 0.96
CA VAL A 262 -12.32 48.90 -0.30
C VAL A 262 -11.37 47.72 -0.60
N PHE A 263 -10.05 47.87 -0.45
CA PHE A 263 -9.06 46.80 -0.68
C PHE A 263 -9.18 45.68 0.36
N SER A 264 -9.36 46.05 1.63
CA SER A 264 -9.61 45.07 2.70
C SER A 264 -10.96 44.37 2.51
N LEU A 265 -12.00 45.08 2.07
CA LEU A 265 -13.29 44.50 1.73
C LEU A 265 -13.18 43.55 0.54
N PHE A 266 -12.49 43.91 -0.54
CA PHE A 266 -12.27 43.01 -1.69
C PHE A 266 -11.48 41.77 -1.29
N PHE A 267 -10.48 41.92 -0.42
CA PHE A 267 -9.72 40.81 0.14
C PHE A 267 -10.62 39.84 0.95
N TYR A 268 -11.40 40.38 1.89
CA TYR A 268 -12.33 39.56 2.68
C TYR A 268 -13.48 38.99 1.83
N LEU A 269 -13.98 39.73 0.84
CA LEU A 269 -15.02 39.27 -0.08
C LEU A 269 -14.49 38.18 -1.00
N MET A 270 -13.25 38.29 -1.48
CA MET A 270 -12.58 37.21 -2.22
C MET A 270 -12.43 35.97 -1.35
N PHE A 271 -11.98 36.11 -0.10
CA PHE A 271 -11.92 34.99 0.85
C PHE A 271 -13.29 34.38 1.11
N LEU A 272 -14.33 35.20 1.24
CA LEU A 272 -15.70 34.74 1.48
C LEU A 272 -16.24 34.02 0.24
N VAL A 273 -15.99 34.52 -0.97
CA VAL A 273 -16.35 33.87 -2.24
C VAL A 273 -15.58 32.57 -2.44
N LEU A 274 -14.27 32.54 -2.19
CA LEU A 274 -13.46 31.33 -2.27
C LEU A 274 -13.90 30.29 -1.24
N SER A 275 -14.24 30.72 -0.01
CA SER A 275 -14.79 29.84 1.03
C SER A 275 -16.18 29.31 0.66
N ALA A 276 -17.02 30.13 0.01
CA ALA A 276 -18.33 29.72 -0.47
C ALA A 276 -18.21 28.73 -1.63
N ILE A 277 -17.30 28.97 -2.60
CA ILE A 277 -16.99 28.04 -3.69
C ILE A 277 -16.40 26.74 -3.11
N HIS A 278 -15.56 26.81 -2.09
CA HIS A 278 -15.03 25.63 -1.40
C HIS A 278 -16.14 24.84 -0.69
N ILE A 279 -17.04 25.50 0.04
CA ILE A 279 -18.19 24.84 0.68
C ILE A 279 -19.13 24.22 -0.36
N ILE A 280 -19.40 24.91 -1.46
CA ILE A 280 -20.21 24.37 -2.58
C ILE A 280 -19.49 23.20 -3.25
N GLY A 281 -18.18 23.33 -3.49
CA GLY A 281 -17.32 22.29 -4.07
C GLY A 281 -17.19 21.05 -3.18
N LEU A 282 -17.25 21.21 -1.85
CA LEU A 282 -17.31 20.13 -0.87
C LEU A 282 -18.72 19.50 -0.78
N LEU A 283 -19.78 20.27 -1.01
CA LEU A 283 -21.17 19.79 -1.00
C LEU A 283 -21.52 18.94 -2.24
N VAL A 284 -20.93 19.23 -3.40
CA VAL A 284 -21.15 18.48 -4.65
C VAL A 284 -20.78 16.98 -4.55
N PRO A 285 -19.61 16.58 -4.00
CA PRO A 285 -19.29 15.17 -3.75
C PRO A 285 -20.08 14.58 -2.57
N TYR A 286 -20.46 15.39 -1.57
CA TYR A 286 -21.27 14.92 -0.43
C TYR A 286 -22.69 14.51 -0.85
N GLN A 287 -23.33 15.22 -1.78
CA GLN A 287 -24.63 14.82 -2.34
C GLN A 287 -24.52 13.60 -3.28
N ARG A 288 -23.41 13.42 -3.99
CA ARG A 288 -23.17 12.24 -4.84
C ARG A 288 -23.04 10.94 -4.03
N CYS A 289 -22.66 11.03 -2.75
CA CYS A 289 -22.62 9.89 -1.83
C CYS A 289 -23.99 9.54 -1.20
N ARG A 290 -24.99 10.44 -1.21
CA ARG A 290 -26.32 10.19 -0.60
C ARG A 290 -27.34 9.55 -1.54
N THR A 291 -27.12 9.58 -2.86
CA THR A 291 -28.12 9.12 -3.85
C THR A 291 -27.95 7.68 -4.32
N GLY A 292 -26.98 6.93 -3.78
CA GLY A 292 -26.90 5.47 -3.94
C GLY A 292 -27.82 4.77 -2.93
N PRO A 293 -28.83 3.97 -3.36
CA PRO A 293 -29.81 3.40 -2.46
C PRO A 293 -29.26 2.13 -1.78
N ALA A 294 -28.33 2.26 -0.83
CA ALA A 294 -27.89 1.12 -0.01
C ALA A 294 -27.10 1.46 1.27
N LYS A 295 -27.30 2.59 1.96
CA LYS A 295 -26.67 2.81 3.28
C LYS A 295 -27.56 3.60 4.22
N CYS A 296 -28.20 2.92 5.17
CA CYS A 296 -28.62 3.55 6.45
C CYS A 296 -28.89 2.58 7.62
N SER A 297 -28.73 1.25 7.53
CA SER A 297 -29.09 0.36 8.65
C SER A 297 -27.95 -0.18 9.54
N GLU A 298 -26.67 0.09 9.25
CA GLU A 298 -25.56 -0.42 10.10
C GLU A 298 -24.65 0.65 10.73
N ALA A 299 -24.81 1.93 10.35
CA ALA A 299 -23.98 3.02 10.88
C ALA A 299 -24.37 3.50 12.29
N VAL A 300 -25.36 2.89 12.95
CA VAL A 300 -25.81 3.27 14.31
C VAL A 300 -25.25 2.33 15.41
N ARG A 301 -24.49 1.27 15.06
CA ARG A 301 -23.96 0.31 16.06
C ARG A 301 -22.47 0.38 16.38
N SER A 302 -21.68 1.18 15.68
CA SER A 302 -20.25 1.35 15.98
C SER A 302 -19.91 2.84 16.03
N GLY A 303 -19.95 3.42 17.23
CA GLY A 303 -19.67 4.84 17.50
C GLY A 303 -18.22 5.23 17.19
N TRP A 304 -17.91 5.37 15.91
CA TRP A 304 -16.66 5.93 15.42
C TRP A 304 -17.01 7.06 14.45
N CYS A 305 -17.01 8.28 14.99
CA CYS A 305 -16.90 9.49 14.20
C CYS A 305 -15.58 9.42 13.42
N CYS A 306 -15.64 9.69 12.11
CA CYS A 306 -14.48 9.97 11.29
C CYS A 306 -13.69 11.12 11.92
N VAL A 307 -12.61 10.81 12.63
CA VAL A 307 -11.50 11.72 12.84
C VAL A 307 -10.53 11.42 11.72
N CYS A 308 -10.49 12.30 10.72
CA CYS A 308 -9.44 12.32 9.71
C CYS A 308 -8.10 12.38 10.44
N VAL A 309 -7.24 11.39 10.16
CA VAL A 309 -5.87 11.33 10.67
C VAL A 309 -5.09 12.48 10.04
N SER A 310 -4.89 13.54 10.83
CA SER A 310 -3.83 14.50 10.60
C SER A 310 -2.48 13.85 10.90
N SER A 311 -1.57 14.08 9.96
CA SER A 311 -0.11 13.98 10.03
C SER A 311 0.48 13.83 11.44
N PHE A 312 1.12 12.69 11.69
CA PHE A 312 2.22 12.62 12.65
C PHE A 312 3.48 12.16 11.91
N ILE A 313 4.28 13.17 11.58
CA ILE A 313 5.72 13.07 11.33
C ILE A 313 6.33 12.68 12.68
N PHE A 314 6.99 11.53 12.77
CA PHE A 314 7.76 11.15 13.95
C PHE A 314 9.18 11.72 13.84
N MET A 315 9.52 12.52 14.84
CA MET A 315 10.84 12.76 15.38
C MET A 315 10.78 12.39 16.87
#